data_AF-A0AAZ1XCX3-F1
#
_entry.id   AF-A0AAZ1XCX3-F1
#
_cell.length_a   1.000
_cell.length_b   1.000
_cell.length_c   1.000
_cell.angle_alpha   90.00
_cell.angle_beta   90.00
_cell.angle_gamma   90.00
#
_symmetry.space_group_name_H-M   'P 1'
#
loop_
_entity.id
_entity.type
_entity.pdbx_description
1 polymer ?
#
loop_
_entity_poly.entity_id
_entity_poly.type
_entity_poly.pdbx_seq_one_letter_code
_entity_poly.pdbx_strand_id
1 'polypeptide(L)'
;MQEKTSILTATSAQVEFIINKEKTKILRINSNIGVYKPQCDAEGQYLPQQCHGSTGYCWCVDSRGEERAGTRTPPGAPPVDCDRPVQPERAKTHCEHHRDSVKTTSADGYPITGVYKPQCDAEGQYLPQQCHGSTGYCWCVDSRGEERAGTRTPPGAPPVDCDRPGETVSLQREDVCNQFHLFGCLSVC
;
A
#
# COMPACT_ATOMS: atom_id res chain seq x y z
N MET A 1 -64.90 -49.07 8.18
CA MET A 1 -64.46 -47.70 7.83
C MET A 1 -63.03 -47.55 8.34
N GLN A 2 -62.07 -47.84 7.46
CA GLN A 2 -60.64 -47.74 7.73
C GLN A 2 -60.18 -46.35 7.32
N GLU A 3 -59.40 -45.69 8.17
CA GLU A 3 -58.18 -45.02 7.68
C GLU A 3 -57.13 -44.98 8.81
N LYS A 4 -56.21 -45.94 8.76
CA LYS A 4 -54.97 -45.97 9.53
C LYS A 4 -53.85 -45.45 8.62
N THR A 5 -53.11 -44.47 9.12
CA THR A 5 -51.66 -44.36 9.00
C THR A 5 -51.03 -44.62 7.62
N SER A 6 -50.78 -43.54 6.87
CA SER A 6 -49.83 -43.56 5.74
C SER A 6 -48.68 -42.59 6.01
N ILE A 7 -47.66 -43.12 6.68
CA ILE A 7 -46.28 -42.67 6.59
C ILE A 7 -45.65 -43.48 5.44
N LEU A 8 -44.87 -42.82 4.57
CA LEU A 8 -44.16 -43.35 3.38
C LEU A 8 -45.10 -43.61 2.18
N THR A 9 -44.92 -43.05 0.99
CA THR A 9 -43.69 -43.02 0.19
C THR A 9 -43.69 -41.80 -0.76
N ALA A 10 -42.81 -40.82 -0.53
CA ALA A 10 -42.45 -39.90 -1.61
C ALA A 10 -41.67 -40.73 -2.64
N THR A 11 -42.23 -40.91 -3.84
CA THR A 11 -41.56 -41.64 -4.90
C THR A 11 -40.26 -40.92 -5.25
N SER A 12 -39.20 -41.69 -5.55
CA SER A 12 -37.87 -41.18 -5.93
C SER A 12 -37.93 -40.08 -7.00
N ALA A 13 -38.97 -40.07 -7.83
CA ALA A 13 -39.19 -39.09 -8.90
C ALA A 13 -39.65 -37.69 -8.42
N GLN A 14 -40.22 -37.54 -7.22
CA GLN A 14 -40.64 -36.22 -6.71
C GLN A 14 -39.53 -35.49 -5.95
N VAL A 15 -38.57 -36.22 -5.37
CA VAL A 15 -37.37 -35.62 -4.74
C VAL A 15 -36.40 -35.09 -5.80
N GLU A 16 -36.33 -35.72 -6.97
CA GLU A 16 -35.52 -35.23 -8.10
C GLU A 16 -36.06 -33.92 -8.71
N PHE A 17 -37.35 -33.63 -8.61
CA PHE A 17 -37.93 -32.41 -9.21
C PHE A 17 -37.61 -31.13 -8.42
N ILE A 18 -37.38 -31.23 -7.10
CA ILE A 18 -37.00 -30.07 -6.26
C ILE A 18 -35.50 -29.78 -6.37
N ILE A 19 -34.66 -30.81 -6.54
CA ILE A 19 -33.21 -30.65 -6.68
C ILE A 19 -32.82 -30.15 -8.09
N ASN A 20 -33.68 -30.33 -9.11
CA ASN A 20 -33.33 -30.03 -10.51
C ASN A 20 -33.88 -28.71 -11.06
N LYS A 21 -34.56 -27.87 -10.26
CA LYS A 21 -35.07 -26.56 -10.72
C LYS A 21 -34.01 -25.44 -10.70
N GLU A 22 -32.90 -25.63 -9.99
CA GLU A 22 -31.74 -24.73 -9.96
C GLU A 22 -30.54 -25.26 -10.79
N LYS A 23 -30.65 -26.44 -11.41
CA LYS A 23 -29.54 -27.06 -12.19
C LYS A 23 -29.53 -26.70 -13.68
N THR A 24 -30.50 -25.93 -14.17
CA THR A 24 -30.63 -25.55 -15.59
C THR A 24 -30.81 -24.04 -15.79
N LYS A 25 -29.98 -23.23 -15.11
CA LYS A 25 -29.72 -21.84 -15.53
C LYS A 25 -28.30 -21.57 -16.03
N ILE A 26 -27.43 -22.59 -16.11
CA ILE A 26 -26.03 -22.42 -16.57
C ILE A 26 -25.62 -23.52 -17.56
N LEU A 27 -26.45 -23.78 -18.56
CA LEU A 27 -25.97 -24.42 -19.78
C LEU A 27 -26.45 -23.60 -20.97
N ARG A 28 -25.47 -22.89 -21.55
CA ARG A 28 -25.49 -22.14 -22.83
C ARG A 28 -25.91 -20.67 -22.70
N ILE A 29 -24.93 -19.77 -22.56
CA ILE A 29 -24.30 -19.05 -23.69
C ILE A 29 -22.84 -18.74 -23.30
N ASN A 30 -21.90 -19.24 -24.10
CA ASN A 30 -20.43 -19.02 -24.10
C ASN A 30 -19.63 -19.56 -22.89
N SER A 31 -18.65 -20.42 -23.20
CA SER A 31 -17.51 -20.71 -22.34
C SER A 31 -16.86 -19.40 -21.92
N ASN A 32 -17.20 -18.92 -20.72
CA ASN A 32 -16.46 -17.90 -20.01
C ASN A 32 -15.11 -18.49 -19.55
N ILE A 33 -14.22 -18.68 -20.52
CA ILE A 33 -12.80 -18.89 -20.29
C ILE A 33 -12.33 -17.64 -19.52
N GLY A 34 -12.14 -17.75 -18.22
CA GLY A 34 -11.73 -16.59 -17.41
C GLY A 34 -12.60 -16.24 -16.21
N VAL A 35 -13.72 -16.91 -15.94
CA VAL A 35 -14.58 -16.55 -14.80
C VAL A 35 -14.17 -17.28 -13.54
N TYR A 36 -13.99 -16.52 -12.46
CA TYR A 36 -13.78 -17.02 -11.11
C TYR A 36 -14.94 -17.90 -10.68
N LYS A 37 -14.62 -19.14 -10.31
CA LYS A 37 -15.55 -20.07 -9.67
C LYS A 37 -15.10 -20.25 -8.22
N PRO A 38 -15.90 -19.84 -7.23
CA PRO A 38 -15.53 -20.05 -5.84
C PRO A 38 -15.39 -21.54 -5.53
N GLN A 39 -14.34 -21.89 -4.80
CA GLN A 39 -14.13 -23.20 -4.22
C GLN A 39 -14.79 -23.28 -2.83
N CYS A 40 -15.44 -24.42 -2.55
CA CYS A 40 -16.14 -24.71 -1.30
C CYS A 40 -15.81 -26.12 -0.81
N ASP A 41 -15.94 -26.38 0.49
CA ASP A 41 -15.88 -27.72 1.09
C ASP A 41 -17.18 -28.53 0.90
N ALA A 42 -17.28 -29.70 1.54
CA ALA A 42 -18.42 -30.61 1.42
C ALA A 42 -19.69 -30.06 2.11
N GLU A 43 -19.49 -29.21 3.11
CA GLU A 43 -20.52 -28.52 3.87
C GLU A 43 -21.01 -27.24 3.16
N GLY A 44 -20.32 -26.84 2.09
CA GLY A 44 -20.63 -25.66 1.27
C GLY A 44 -20.03 -24.35 1.80
N GLN A 45 -19.10 -24.42 2.76
CA GLN A 45 -18.35 -23.25 3.23
C GLN A 45 -17.22 -22.93 2.26
N TYR A 46 -16.81 -21.67 2.18
CA TYR A 46 -15.67 -21.28 1.35
C TYR A 46 -14.39 -21.93 1.86
N LEU A 47 -13.57 -22.46 0.94
CA LEU A 47 -12.22 -22.87 1.32
C LEU A 47 -11.41 -21.61 1.71
N PRO A 48 -10.54 -21.68 2.75
CA PRO A 48 -9.74 -20.53 3.15
C PRO A 48 -8.85 -19.98 2.04
N GLN A 49 -8.39 -20.84 1.13
CA GLN A 49 -7.64 -20.46 -0.05
C GLN A 49 -8.50 -20.63 -1.30
N GLN A 50 -8.66 -19.53 -2.05
CA GLN A 50 -9.33 -19.51 -3.34
C GLN A 50 -8.31 -19.34 -4.46
N CYS A 51 -8.58 -19.96 -5.60
CA CYS A 51 -7.70 -19.85 -6.76
C CYS A 51 -8.50 -19.58 -8.03
N HIS A 52 -7.99 -18.68 -8.86
CA HIS A 52 -8.56 -18.40 -10.17
C HIS A 52 -7.99 -19.36 -11.21
N GLY A 53 -8.74 -20.41 -11.53
CA GLY A 53 -8.23 -21.52 -12.36
C GLY A 53 -7.66 -21.12 -13.73
N SER A 54 -8.14 -20.04 -14.35
CA SER A 54 -7.65 -19.61 -15.67
C SER A 54 -6.46 -18.65 -15.61
N THR A 55 -6.27 -17.91 -14.51
CA THR A 55 -5.14 -16.98 -14.38
C THR A 55 -4.03 -17.54 -13.49
N GLY A 56 -4.33 -18.54 -12.67
CA GLY A 56 -3.41 -19.19 -11.73
C GLY A 56 -3.13 -18.38 -10.45
N TYR A 57 -3.83 -17.27 -10.24
CA TYR A 57 -3.71 -16.48 -9.00
C TYR A 57 -4.47 -17.14 -7.87
N CYS A 58 -3.94 -17.05 -6.65
CA CYS A 58 -4.62 -17.51 -5.43
C CYS A 58 -4.64 -16.41 -4.38
N TRP A 59 -5.58 -16.47 -3.44
CA TRP A 59 -5.70 -15.54 -2.31
C TRP A 59 -6.43 -16.22 -1.14
N CYS A 60 -6.31 -15.65 0.05
CA CYS A 60 -7.07 -16.11 1.21
C CYS A 60 -8.39 -15.35 1.32
N VAL A 61 -9.45 -16.04 1.76
CA VAL A 61 -10.76 -15.43 2.03
C VAL A 61 -11.19 -15.62 3.49
N ASP A 62 -12.12 -14.80 3.95
CA ASP A 62 -12.82 -15.01 5.21
C ASP A 62 -14.01 -15.99 5.06
N SER A 63 -14.75 -16.24 6.13
CA SER A 63 -15.92 -17.14 6.12
C SER A 63 -17.07 -16.66 5.22
N ARG A 64 -17.06 -15.40 4.78
CA ARG A 64 -18.03 -14.81 3.83
C ARG A 64 -17.54 -14.89 2.39
N GLY A 65 -16.32 -15.36 2.17
CA GLY A 65 -15.68 -15.42 0.85
C GLY A 65 -15.04 -14.09 0.43
N GLU A 66 -14.88 -13.13 1.35
CA GLU A 66 -14.22 -11.84 1.06
C GLU A 66 -12.70 -12.02 1.07
N GLU A 67 -12.02 -11.50 0.04
CA GLU A 67 -10.57 -11.56 -0.06
C GLU A 67 -9.89 -10.76 1.06
N ARG A 68 -8.93 -11.40 1.71
CA ARG A 68 -8.08 -10.78 2.72
C ARG A 68 -6.95 -10.02 2.03
N ALA A 69 -6.88 -8.71 2.27
CA ALA A 69 -5.87 -7.84 1.66
C ALA A 69 -4.43 -8.36 1.86
N GLY A 70 -3.60 -8.22 0.83
CA GLY A 70 -2.19 -8.64 0.86
C GLY A 70 -1.94 -10.15 0.74
N THR A 71 -2.98 -10.98 0.55
CA THR A 71 -2.83 -12.45 0.44
C THR A 71 -2.77 -12.97 -0.99
N ARG A 72 -2.96 -12.11 -1.99
CA ARG A 72 -2.98 -12.51 -3.40
C ARG A 72 -1.60 -12.86 -3.93
N THR A 73 -1.43 -14.05 -4.48
CA THR A 73 -0.18 -14.55 -5.05
C THR A 73 -0.29 -14.81 -6.55
N PRO A 74 0.78 -14.55 -7.33
CA PRO A 74 0.83 -14.89 -8.75
C PRO A 74 1.00 -16.41 -8.98
N PRO A 75 0.79 -16.90 -10.21
CA PRO A 75 1.01 -18.30 -10.56
C PRO A 75 2.45 -18.75 -10.27
N GLY A 76 2.61 -19.92 -9.67
CA GLY A 76 3.93 -20.49 -9.33
C GLY A 76 4.57 -19.91 -8.07
N ALA A 77 3.93 -18.94 -7.41
CA ALA A 77 4.35 -18.52 -6.07
C ALA A 77 4.03 -19.62 -5.02
N PRO A 78 4.80 -19.69 -3.92
CA PRO A 78 4.49 -20.60 -2.82
C PRO A 78 3.11 -20.28 -2.21
N PRO A 79 2.37 -21.30 -1.73
CA PRO A 79 1.09 -21.09 -1.06
C PRO A 79 1.22 -20.18 0.16
N VAL A 80 0.27 -19.26 0.32
CA VAL A 80 0.12 -18.44 1.53
C VAL A 80 -0.59 -19.25 2.61
N ASP A 81 -0.09 -19.15 3.85
CA ASP A 81 -0.76 -19.70 5.03
C ASP A 81 -2.01 -18.85 5.34
N CYS A 82 -3.18 -19.40 5.02
CA CYS A 82 -4.46 -18.74 5.24
C CYS A 82 -4.98 -18.87 6.68
N ASP A 83 -4.34 -19.64 7.56
CA ASP A 83 -4.70 -19.69 8.98
C ASP A 83 -3.97 -18.59 9.78
N ARG A 84 -2.85 -18.09 9.24
CA ARG A 84 -2.13 -16.96 9.84
C ARG A 84 -3.01 -15.71 9.87
N PRO A 85 -3.21 -15.05 11.02
CA PRO A 85 -3.96 -13.80 11.08
C PRO A 85 -3.33 -12.73 10.17
N VAL A 86 -4.16 -11.98 9.44
CA VAL A 86 -3.66 -10.80 8.70
C VAL A 86 -3.15 -9.84 9.76
N GLN A 87 -1.88 -9.47 9.71
CA GLN A 87 -1.43 -8.34 10.50
C GLN A 87 -2.20 -7.12 10.01
N PRO A 88 -2.89 -6.37 10.90
CA PRO A 88 -3.55 -5.14 10.48
C PRO A 88 -2.55 -4.31 9.70
N GLU A 89 -2.89 -3.92 8.47
CA GLU A 89 -2.05 -3.00 7.71
C GLU A 89 -1.95 -1.74 8.56
N ARG A 90 -0.77 -1.52 9.15
CA ARG A 90 -0.52 -0.38 10.02
C ARG A 90 -0.93 0.87 9.25
N ALA A 91 -1.72 1.74 9.90
CA ALA A 91 -2.08 3.01 9.30
C ALA A 91 -0.79 3.72 8.84
N LYS A 92 -0.73 4.05 7.55
CA LYS A 92 0.44 4.69 6.97
C LYS A 92 0.70 6.02 7.68
N THR A 93 1.96 6.25 7.97
CA THR A 93 2.46 7.49 8.55
C THR A 93 2.48 8.62 7.52
N HIS A 94 2.74 9.86 7.97
CA HIS A 94 2.87 11.00 7.07
C HIS A 94 4.01 10.83 6.05
N CYS A 95 5.16 10.28 6.46
CA CYS A 95 6.28 10.05 5.56
C CYS A 95 5.96 8.99 4.51
N GLU A 96 5.33 7.89 4.91
CA GLU A 96 4.95 6.82 3.97
C GLU A 96 3.93 7.30 2.95
N HIS A 97 2.92 8.07 3.38
CA HIS A 97 1.97 8.69 2.46
C HIS A 97 2.65 9.62 1.46
N HIS A 98 3.54 10.49 1.95
CA HIS A 98 4.32 11.38 1.07
C HIS A 98 5.18 10.55 0.09
N ARG A 99 5.94 9.58 0.58
CA ARG A 99 6.79 8.69 -0.21
C ARG A 99 6.03 7.99 -1.33
N ASP A 100 4.84 7.49 -1.04
CA ASP A 100 4.04 6.70 -1.97
C ASP A 100 3.28 7.60 -2.98
N SER A 101 2.98 8.85 -2.61
CA SER A 101 2.35 9.82 -3.52
C SER A 101 3.30 10.37 -4.58
N VAL A 102 4.61 10.27 -4.35
CA VAL A 102 5.64 10.80 -5.25
C VAL A 102 5.93 9.81 -6.38
N LYS A 103 5.64 10.22 -7.63
CA LYS A 103 6.00 9.45 -8.82
C LYS A 103 7.46 9.71 -9.18
N THR A 104 8.31 8.71 -9.04
CA THR A 104 9.74 8.80 -9.41
C THR A 104 10.06 8.21 -10.78
N THR A 105 9.08 7.63 -11.47
CA THR A 105 9.25 7.02 -12.80
C THR A 105 8.20 7.52 -13.77
N SER A 106 8.59 7.73 -15.02
CA SER A 106 7.68 8.06 -16.13
C SER A 106 6.82 6.86 -16.51
N ALA A 107 5.83 7.09 -17.38
CA ALA A 107 4.99 6.01 -17.94
C ALA A 107 5.83 4.94 -18.68
N ASP A 108 6.95 5.36 -19.26
CA ASP A 108 7.88 4.48 -19.98
C ASP A 108 8.92 3.80 -19.05
N GLY A 109 8.82 4.02 -17.72
CA GLY A 109 9.68 3.39 -16.72
C GLY A 109 11.02 4.10 -16.46
N TYR A 110 11.25 5.28 -17.04
CA TYR A 110 12.49 6.03 -16.81
C TYR A 110 12.42 6.86 -15.51
N PRO A 111 13.52 6.97 -14.72
CA PRO A 111 13.57 7.82 -13.55
C PRO A 111 13.29 9.29 -13.88
N ILE A 112 12.40 9.93 -13.13
CA ILE A 112 12.13 11.37 -13.26
C ILE A 112 13.16 12.14 -12.45
N THR A 113 14.03 12.87 -13.14
CA THR A 113 15.04 13.75 -12.52
C THR A 113 14.37 14.95 -11.83
N GLY A 114 14.88 15.34 -10.65
CA GLY A 114 14.42 16.53 -9.93
C GLY A 114 13.22 16.29 -9.02
N VAL A 115 12.73 15.05 -8.92
CA VAL A 115 11.68 14.68 -7.97
C VAL A 115 12.31 14.25 -6.65
N TYR A 116 11.90 14.88 -5.57
CA TYR A 116 12.27 14.50 -4.21
C TYR A 116 11.34 13.40 -3.69
N LYS A 117 11.92 12.26 -3.33
CA LYS A 117 11.24 11.18 -2.60
C LYS A 117 11.77 11.16 -1.16
N PRO A 118 10.91 11.35 -0.13
CA PRO A 118 11.36 11.35 1.25
C PRO A 118 11.86 9.97 1.68
N GLN A 119 12.91 9.99 2.50
CA GLN A 119 13.38 8.85 3.26
C GLN A 119 12.61 8.71 4.58
N CYS A 120 12.23 7.48 4.92
CA CYS A 120 11.54 7.14 6.16
C CYS A 120 12.29 5.99 6.87
N ASP A 121 12.18 5.90 8.19
CA ASP A 121 12.70 4.78 8.98
C ASP A 121 11.82 3.53 8.92
N ALA A 122 12.14 2.50 9.72
CA ALA A 122 11.42 1.23 9.77
C ALA A 122 10.01 1.38 10.37
N GLU A 123 9.79 2.39 11.19
CA GLU A 123 8.51 2.74 11.82
C GLU A 123 7.69 3.71 10.95
N GLY A 124 8.22 4.14 9.81
CA GLY A 124 7.61 5.07 8.87
C GLY A 124 7.76 6.55 9.25
N GLN A 125 8.53 6.91 10.28
CA GLN A 125 8.81 8.33 10.55
C GLN A 125 9.81 8.88 9.53
N TYR A 126 9.84 10.21 9.34
CA TYR A 126 10.88 10.84 8.54
C TYR A 126 12.25 10.60 9.17
N LEU A 127 13.25 10.25 8.36
CA LEU A 127 14.62 10.31 8.84
C LEU A 127 14.96 11.79 9.14
N PRO A 128 15.67 12.09 10.24
CA PRO A 128 16.06 13.46 10.54
C PRO A 128 16.87 14.12 9.42
N GLN A 129 17.69 13.33 8.71
CA GLN A 129 18.44 13.77 7.55
C GLN A 129 17.80 13.26 6.26
N GLN A 130 17.40 14.19 5.40
CA GLN A 130 16.86 13.90 4.06
C GLN A 130 17.89 14.28 3.00
N CYS A 131 17.91 13.51 1.91
CA CYS A 131 18.80 13.80 0.78
C CYS A 131 18.05 13.68 -0.55
N HIS A 132 18.25 14.63 -1.44
CA HIS A 132 17.66 14.60 -2.77
C HIS A 132 18.48 13.72 -3.70
N GLY A 133 17.97 12.54 -4.04
CA GLY A 133 18.71 11.53 -4.82
C GLY A 133 19.27 12.02 -6.17
N SER A 134 18.54 12.88 -6.89
CA SER A 134 19.02 13.38 -8.20
C SER A 134 19.90 14.63 -8.15
N THR A 135 19.78 15.48 -7.14
CA THR A 135 20.55 16.73 -7.06
C THR A 135 21.75 16.60 -6.14
N GLY A 136 21.71 15.68 -5.18
CA GLY A 136 22.77 15.44 -4.19
C GLY A 136 22.73 16.37 -2.97
N TYR A 137 21.74 17.26 -2.86
CA TYR A 137 21.57 18.11 -1.69
C TYR A 137 21.03 17.32 -0.51
N CYS A 138 21.46 17.63 0.71
CA CYS A 138 20.91 17.06 1.94
C CYS A 138 20.45 18.19 2.89
N TRP A 139 19.50 17.92 3.78
CA TRP A 139 19.01 18.86 4.79
C TRP A 139 18.42 18.10 5.98
N CYS A 140 18.22 18.79 7.11
CA CYS A 140 17.51 18.22 8.25
C CYS A 140 16.03 18.56 8.19
N VAL A 141 15.19 17.64 8.67
CA VAL A 141 13.74 17.85 8.80
C VAL A 141 13.27 17.65 10.24
N ASP A 142 12.09 18.19 10.56
CA ASP A 142 11.36 17.88 11.80
C ASP A 142 10.55 16.57 11.67
N SER A 143 9.84 16.18 12.74
CA SER A 143 8.99 14.99 12.76
C SER A 143 7.84 15.00 11.73
N ARG A 144 7.48 16.17 11.19
CA ARG A 144 6.46 16.33 10.14
C ARG A 144 7.07 16.28 8.74
N GLY A 145 8.39 16.29 8.63
CA GLY A 145 9.14 16.32 7.37
C GLY A 145 9.41 17.72 6.85
N GLU A 146 9.22 18.77 7.68
CA GLU A 146 9.51 20.15 7.30
C GLU A 146 11.01 20.45 7.46
N GLU A 147 11.61 21.07 6.45
CA GLU A 147 13.03 21.42 6.44
C GLU A 147 13.38 22.46 7.52
N ARG A 148 14.42 22.17 8.29
CA ARG A 148 15.01 23.11 9.25
C ARG A 148 15.88 24.12 8.50
N ALA A 149 15.60 25.41 8.69
CA ALA A 149 16.35 26.49 8.05
C ALA A 149 17.86 26.39 8.33
N GLY A 150 18.69 26.66 7.32
CA GLY A 150 20.16 26.66 7.44
C GLY A 150 20.81 25.28 7.47
N THR A 151 20.05 24.19 7.31
CA THR A 151 20.60 22.82 7.35
C THR A 151 20.93 22.23 5.98
N ARG A 152 20.56 22.92 4.89
CA ARG A 152 20.74 22.43 3.53
C ARG A 152 22.21 22.50 3.10
N THR A 153 22.77 21.37 2.72
CA THR A 153 24.14 21.23 2.22
C THR A 153 24.17 20.90 0.72
N PRO A 154 25.15 21.43 -0.03
CA PRO A 154 25.31 21.11 -1.45
C PRO A 154 25.89 19.71 -1.66
N PRO A 155 25.83 19.18 -2.90
CA PRO A 155 26.39 17.88 -3.24
C PRO A 155 27.89 17.82 -2.94
N GLY A 156 28.34 16.74 -2.30
CA GLY A 156 29.74 16.53 -1.94
C GLY A 156 30.19 17.23 -0.65
N ALA A 157 29.36 18.11 -0.05
CA ALA A 157 29.60 18.60 1.30
C ALA A 157 29.13 17.58 2.34
N PRO A 158 29.80 17.46 3.50
CA PRO A 158 29.30 16.65 4.60
C PRO A 158 27.94 17.21 5.07
N PRO A 159 26.91 16.36 5.25
CA PRO A 159 25.64 16.77 5.83
C PRO A 159 25.82 17.33 7.24
N VAL A 160 24.94 18.24 7.64
CA VAL A 160 24.93 18.72 9.03
C VAL A 160 24.41 17.63 9.96
N ASP A 161 24.87 17.64 11.22
CA ASP A 161 24.38 16.74 12.26
C ASP A 161 22.96 17.15 12.69
N CYS A 162 21.97 16.31 12.34
CA CYS A 162 20.56 16.59 12.60
C CYS A 162 20.13 16.31 14.05
N ASP A 163 20.92 15.56 14.82
CA ASP A 163 20.62 15.23 16.22
C ASP A 163 21.05 16.35 17.17
N ARG A 164 21.96 17.23 16.71
CA ARG A 164 22.32 18.42 17.46
C ARG A 164 21.15 19.41 17.46
N PRO A 165 20.67 19.85 18.65
CA PRO A 165 19.80 21.01 18.76
C PRO A 165 20.53 22.16 18.09
N GLY A 166 19.95 22.67 17.00
CA GLY A 166 20.61 23.73 16.25
C GLY A 166 20.78 24.95 17.13
N GLU A 167 22.01 25.37 17.36
CA GLU A 167 22.31 26.80 17.35
C GLU A 167 21.68 27.31 16.07
N THR A 168 20.56 28.03 16.23
CA THR A 168 19.98 28.78 15.15
C THR A 168 21.08 29.73 14.70
N VAL A 169 21.81 29.38 13.66
CA VAL A 169 22.44 30.39 12.81
C VAL A 169 21.26 31.06 12.13
N SER A 170 20.61 31.93 12.90
CA SER A 170 19.93 33.07 12.37
C SER A 170 20.84 33.59 11.28
N LEU A 171 20.40 33.52 10.04
CA LEU A 171 20.70 34.59 9.10
C LEU A 171 20.12 35.84 9.76
N GLN A 172 20.85 36.36 10.75
CA GLN A 172 20.68 37.69 11.27
C GLN A 172 20.77 38.55 10.03
N ARG A 173 19.69 39.29 9.82
CA ARG A 173 19.53 40.22 8.72
C ARG A 173 20.38 41.46 9.05
N GLU A 174 21.65 41.23 9.37
CA GLU A 174 22.61 42.21 9.85
C GLU A 174 23.99 42.11 9.18
N ASP A 175 24.32 41.04 8.44
CA ASP A 175 25.64 40.93 7.80
C ASP A 175 25.76 41.59 6.41
N VAL A 176 24.65 42.06 5.82
CA VAL A 176 24.72 42.82 4.55
C VAL A 176 25.09 44.30 4.79
N CYS A 177 24.81 44.84 5.98
CA CYS A 177 25.13 46.25 6.29
C CYS A 177 26.60 46.43 6.70
N ASN A 178 27.21 45.47 7.39
CA ASN A 178 28.59 45.60 7.90
C ASN A 178 29.69 45.26 6.88
N GLN A 179 29.37 44.66 5.73
CA GLN A 179 30.39 44.45 4.69
C GLN A 179 30.65 45.68 3.80
N PHE A 180 29.80 46.71 3.88
CA PHE A 180 30.02 47.98 3.17
C PHE A 180 30.71 49.06 4.01
N HIS A 181 31.06 48.79 5.28
CA HIS A 181 31.76 49.76 6.13
C HIS A 181 33.27 49.89 5.87
N LEU A 182 33.85 49.10 4.96
CA LEU A 182 35.26 49.26 4.53
C LEU A 182 35.45 50.21 3.35
N PHE A 183 34.38 50.60 2.65
CA PHE A 183 34.44 51.61 1.60
C PHE A 183 33.53 52.77 2.00
N GLY A 184 34.09 53.67 2.81
CA GLY A 184 33.36 54.81 3.36
C GLY A 184 32.62 55.61 2.30
N CYS A 185 31.35 55.91 2.58
CA CYS A 185 30.66 57.07 2.07
C CYS A 185 29.62 57.54 3.10
N LEU A 186 29.69 58.83 3.42
CA LEU A 186 28.76 59.62 4.21
C LEU A 186 27.31 59.56 3.68
N SER A 187 26.37 59.97 4.57
CA SER A 187 25.00 60.45 4.32
C SER A 187 23.92 59.35 4.27
N VAL A 188 22.78 59.40 4.99
CA VAL A 188 22.05 60.47 5.69
C VAL A 188 21.05 59.81 6.67
N CYS A 189 20.72 60.49 7.77
CA CYS A 189 19.60 60.18 8.67
C CYS A 189 18.23 60.43 8.01
#